data_AF-A0AAP7LUC1-F1
#
_entry.id   AF-A0AAP7LUC1-F1
#
_cell.length_a   1.000
_cell.length_b   1.000
_cell.length_c   1.000
_cell.angle_alpha   90.00
_cell.angle_beta   90.00
_cell.angle_gamma   90.00
#
_symmetry.space_group_name_H-M   'P 1'
#
loop_
_entity.id
_entity.type
_entity.pdbx_description
1 polymer ?
#
loop_
_entity_poly.entity_id
_entity_poly.type
_entity_poly.pdbx_seq_one_letter_code
_entity_poly.pdbx_strand_id
1 'polypeptide(L)'
;MMSEYLREINEFWQEYLKQYNSIYDQNTLEQIIKNDDTTAFLHPQDLAYFKEHFGNNFTEIPRFKKMIDFANGKVIIDKNRQRILFENAEINPAIARPYFGNPDLADIVILKKQPENDFKMYEPDIPESVVIDYRQRILLDIQGRLTFNGEKLFLPYIDKHRWFMKYLYNASSTLKRFNIDPNRVMVLNFFPYQSGHTAGIPKDFLTFKHGLPSQRMSFDLLLKLLNDDKHRIYLVSEEELYISILKNFAHSSLCDYLIDHLFVLASKQNRHVTLCNVLSYQEHKIRLRKKQELSKIEYYNWNKEQREKREKGNSDFYRKISTMQKDVEHQH
;
A
#
# COMPACT_ATOMS: atom_id res chain seq x y z
N MET A 1 11.34 -19.81 -7.77
CA MET A 1 12.65 -19.11 -7.89
C MET A 1 12.36 -17.62 -7.91
N MET A 2 13.08 -16.79 -7.15
CA MET A 2 12.81 -15.34 -7.07
C MET A 2 13.22 -14.64 -8.36
N SER A 3 12.34 -13.83 -8.93
CA SER A 3 12.64 -13.06 -10.15
C SER A 3 13.76 -12.03 -9.95
N GLU A 4 14.48 -11.72 -11.03
CA GLU A 4 15.61 -10.77 -11.01
C GLU A 4 15.22 -9.38 -10.50
N TYR A 5 14.03 -8.91 -10.87
CA TYR A 5 13.54 -7.62 -10.40
C TYR A 5 13.16 -7.64 -8.91
N LEU A 6 12.60 -8.75 -8.42
CA LEU A 6 12.31 -8.91 -7.00
C LEU A 6 13.62 -9.00 -6.19
N ARG A 7 14.65 -9.62 -6.78
CA ARG A 7 16.00 -9.62 -6.22
C ARG A 7 16.56 -8.21 -6.06
N GLU A 8 16.54 -7.38 -7.11
CA GLU A 8 17.06 -6.00 -7.06
C GLU A 8 16.37 -5.15 -5.96
N ILE A 9 15.05 -5.26 -5.83
CA ILE A 9 14.30 -4.52 -4.82
C ILE A 9 14.61 -5.03 -3.42
N ASN A 10 14.71 -6.34 -3.26
CA ASN A 10 15.09 -6.94 -1.98
C ASN A 10 16.53 -6.56 -1.62
N GLU A 11 17.46 -6.50 -2.58
CA GLU A 11 18.83 -6.02 -2.38
C GLU A 11 18.87 -4.55 -1.92
N PHE A 12 18.10 -3.67 -2.56
CA PHE A 12 17.95 -2.27 -2.14
C PHE A 12 17.49 -2.19 -0.67
N TRP A 13 16.43 -2.90 -0.30
CA TRP A 13 15.93 -2.87 1.08
C TRP A 13 16.81 -3.66 2.06
N GLN A 14 17.60 -4.63 1.59
CA GLN A 14 18.64 -5.27 2.38
C GLN A 14 19.73 -4.26 2.76
N GLU A 15 20.10 -3.30 1.89
CA GLU A 15 21.06 -2.25 2.25
C GLU A 15 20.59 -1.37 3.40
N TYR A 16 19.31 -0.96 3.40
CA TYR A 16 18.71 -0.29 4.57
C TYR A 16 18.92 -1.09 5.83
N LEU A 17 18.64 -2.39 5.76
CA LEU A 17 18.76 -3.30 6.89
C LEU A 17 20.20 -3.74 7.19
N LYS A 18 21.21 -3.28 6.46
CA LYS A 18 22.62 -3.42 6.88
C LYS A 18 23.00 -2.39 7.94
N GLN A 19 22.26 -1.28 8.02
CA GLN A 19 22.50 -0.23 9.02
C GLN A 19 21.87 -0.52 10.37
N TYR A 20 20.93 -1.46 10.37
CA TYR A 20 20.30 -2.03 11.55
C TYR A 20 20.84 -3.47 11.66
N ASN A 21 20.91 -4.07 12.85
CA ASN A 21 21.21 -5.50 12.87
C ASN A 21 20.18 -6.22 11.99
N SER A 22 20.55 -7.37 11.41
CA SER A 22 19.68 -8.15 10.51
C SER A 22 18.32 -8.59 11.11
N ILE A 23 18.06 -8.17 12.35
CA ILE A 23 16.87 -8.29 13.16
C ILE A 23 16.56 -6.88 13.70
N TYR A 24 15.37 -6.35 13.44
CA TYR A 24 14.84 -5.21 14.21
C TYR A 24 14.38 -5.75 15.56
N ASP A 25 15.37 -6.23 16.31
CA ASP A 25 15.24 -6.82 17.65
C ASP A 25 15.20 -5.73 18.72
N GLN A 26 14.99 -6.17 19.96
CA GLN A 26 15.00 -5.28 21.11
C GLN A 26 16.29 -4.46 21.21
N ASN A 27 17.45 -5.07 20.95
CA ASN A 27 18.75 -4.37 21.00
C ASN A 27 18.83 -3.22 19.97
N THR A 28 18.30 -3.44 18.77
CA THR A 28 18.26 -2.42 17.71
C THR A 28 17.33 -1.26 18.09
N LEU A 29 16.16 -1.57 18.65
CA LEU A 29 15.24 -0.56 19.19
C LEU A 29 15.90 0.24 20.32
N GLU A 30 16.56 -0.43 21.25
CA GLU A 30 17.31 0.20 22.34
C GLU A 30 18.41 1.14 21.83
N GLN A 31 19.13 0.77 20.77
CA GLN A 31 20.15 1.63 20.16
C GLN A 31 19.55 2.88 19.52
N ILE A 32 18.42 2.73 18.80
CA ILE A 32 17.70 3.87 18.21
C ILE A 32 17.24 4.83 19.30
N ILE A 33 16.67 4.30 20.40
CA ILE A 33 16.24 5.08 21.56
C ILE A 33 17.44 5.77 22.22
N LYS A 34 18.53 5.04 22.47
CA LYS A 34 19.76 5.57 23.09
C LYS A 34 20.39 6.70 22.28
N ASN A 35 20.34 6.59 20.95
CA ASN A 35 20.91 7.58 20.03
C ASN A 35 19.94 8.72 19.68
N ASP A 36 18.69 8.68 20.17
CA ASP A 36 17.61 9.59 19.79
C ASP A 36 17.40 9.69 18.26
N ASP A 37 17.60 8.59 17.54
CA ASP A 37 17.50 8.56 16.07
C ASP A 37 16.04 8.53 15.62
N THR A 38 15.43 9.71 15.59
CA THR A 38 14.06 9.91 15.09
C THR A 38 13.90 9.64 13.59
N THR A 39 14.99 9.43 12.84
CA THR A 39 14.99 9.21 11.39
C THR A 39 15.16 7.75 10.97
N ALA A 40 15.30 6.82 11.93
CA ALA A 40 15.59 5.40 11.67
C ALA A 40 14.54 4.67 10.81
N PHE A 41 13.34 5.24 10.64
CA PHE A 41 12.33 4.69 9.72
C PHE A 41 12.66 4.93 8.23
N LEU A 42 13.58 5.85 7.91
CA LEU A 42 13.93 6.22 6.53
C LEU A 42 15.00 5.30 5.95
N HIS A 43 14.85 4.91 4.68
CA HIS A 43 15.95 4.33 3.91
C HIS A 43 17.16 5.26 3.92
N PRO A 44 18.41 4.78 3.94
CA PRO A 44 19.57 5.65 4.14
C PRO A 44 19.80 6.57 2.94
N GLN A 45 19.51 6.08 1.74
CA GLN A 45 19.53 6.90 0.53
C GLN A 45 18.43 7.97 0.54
N ASP A 46 17.26 7.70 1.15
CA ASP A 46 16.23 8.72 1.33
C ASP A 46 16.65 9.75 2.36
N LEU A 47 17.27 9.34 3.48
CA LEU A 47 17.83 10.25 4.48
C LEU A 47 18.92 11.15 3.87
N ALA A 48 19.82 10.60 3.05
CA ALA A 48 20.81 11.36 2.32
C ALA A 48 20.14 12.38 1.37
N TYR A 49 19.13 11.94 0.61
CA TYR A 49 18.33 12.81 -0.25
C TYR A 49 17.70 13.97 0.53
N PHE A 50 17.13 13.70 1.71
CA PHE A 50 16.55 14.73 2.58
C PHE A 50 17.59 15.78 3.02
N LYS A 51 18.76 15.32 3.47
CA LYS A 51 19.84 16.21 3.92
C LYS A 51 20.38 17.07 2.80
N GLU A 52 20.55 16.49 1.61
CA GLU A 52 21.02 17.19 0.42
C GLU A 52 20.04 18.29 -0.04
N HIS A 53 18.75 17.97 -0.10
CA HIS A 53 17.75 18.86 -0.72
C HIS A 53 17.07 19.82 0.26
N PHE A 54 17.09 19.52 1.57
CA PHE A 54 16.39 20.30 2.59
C PHE A 54 17.27 20.68 3.78
N GLY A 55 18.56 20.33 3.77
CA GLY A 55 19.52 20.63 4.83
C GLY A 55 19.56 19.59 5.94
N ASN A 56 20.67 19.58 6.71
CA ASN A 56 20.86 18.66 7.83
C ASN A 56 19.81 18.82 8.95
N ASN A 57 19.19 20.00 9.05
CA ASN A 57 18.14 20.31 10.02
C ASN A 57 16.72 20.11 9.45
N PHE A 58 16.55 19.33 8.38
CA PHE A 58 15.22 19.09 7.79
C PHE A 58 14.20 18.57 8.82
N THR A 59 14.65 17.86 9.86
CA THR A 59 13.83 17.33 10.95
C THR A 59 13.11 18.42 11.76
N GLU A 60 13.60 19.66 11.74
CA GLU A 60 12.99 20.82 12.40
C GLU A 60 11.94 21.50 11.53
N ILE A 61 11.97 21.27 10.22
CA ILE A 61 11.00 21.87 9.30
C ILE A 61 9.61 21.26 9.58
N PRO A 62 8.57 22.07 9.83
CA PRO A 62 7.28 21.59 10.35
C PRO A 62 6.65 20.41 9.57
N ARG A 63 6.81 20.39 8.24
CA ARG A 63 6.27 19.31 7.38
C ARG A 63 6.98 17.97 7.60
N PHE A 64 8.30 17.97 7.78
CA PHE A 64 9.08 16.77 8.02
C PHE A 64 9.00 16.36 9.49
N LYS A 65 9.02 17.31 10.42
CA LYS A 65 8.78 17.06 11.85
C LYS A 65 7.47 16.29 12.06
N LYS A 66 6.40 16.72 11.41
CA LYS A 66 5.11 16.02 11.45
C LYS A 66 5.22 14.57 10.96
N MET A 67 5.89 14.34 9.83
CA MET A 67 6.12 12.98 9.30
C MET A 67 6.86 12.10 10.30
N ILE A 68 7.95 12.63 10.87
CA ILE A 68 8.81 11.98 11.85
C ILE A 68 8.04 11.65 13.12
N ASP A 69 7.26 12.59 13.66
CA ASP A 69 6.44 12.38 14.85
C ASP A 69 5.39 11.27 14.63
N PHE A 70 4.78 11.22 13.45
CA PHE A 70 3.84 10.15 13.08
C PHE A 70 4.53 8.79 12.89
N ALA A 71 5.74 8.77 12.34
CA ALA A 71 6.50 7.54 12.11
C ALA A 71 7.02 6.92 13.42
N ASN A 72 7.26 7.76 14.43
CA ASN A 72 7.73 7.35 15.76
C ASN A 72 6.60 7.21 16.79
N GLY A 73 5.33 7.33 16.38
CA GLY A 73 4.18 7.17 17.28
C GLY A 73 3.94 8.32 18.28
N LYS A 74 4.70 9.42 18.20
CA LYS A 74 4.53 10.62 19.04
C LYS A 74 3.20 11.34 18.77
N VAL A 75 2.65 11.14 17.57
CA VAL A 75 1.34 11.68 17.16
C VAL A 75 0.48 10.55 16.60
N ILE A 76 -0.76 10.43 17.08
CA ILE A 76 -1.78 9.57 16.47
C ILE A 76 -3.05 10.37 16.16
N ILE A 77 -3.86 9.84 15.26
CA ILE A 77 -5.22 10.33 15.00
C ILE A 77 -6.20 9.29 15.53
N ASP A 78 -7.07 9.71 16.43
CA ASP A 78 -8.07 8.84 17.04
C ASP A 78 -9.25 8.53 16.08
N LYS A 79 -10.22 7.73 16.55
CA LYS A 79 -11.41 7.39 15.77
C LYS A 79 -12.29 8.60 15.42
N ASN A 80 -12.20 9.68 16.20
CA ASN A 80 -12.92 10.94 16.02
C ASN A 80 -12.14 11.96 15.18
N ARG A 81 -11.01 11.55 14.59
CA ARG A 81 -10.08 12.39 13.81
C ARG A 81 -9.41 13.49 14.62
N GLN A 82 -9.34 13.35 15.93
CA GLN A 82 -8.60 14.25 16.81
C GLN A 82 -7.14 13.83 16.90
N ARG A 83 -6.25 14.84 16.95
CA ARG A 83 -4.81 14.63 17.12
C ARG A 83 -4.53 14.40 18.60
N ILE A 84 -3.94 13.25 18.92
CA ILE A 84 -3.44 12.94 20.25
C ILE A 84 -1.91 13.03 20.19
N LEU A 85 -1.34 13.75 21.16
CA LEU A 85 0.09 13.96 21.34
C LEU A 85 0.57 13.15 22.53
N PHE A 86 1.69 12.46 22.37
CA PHE A 86 2.37 11.78 23.46
C PHE A 86 3.73 12.45 23.67
N GLU A 87 3.80 13.35 24.65
CA GLU A 87 5.01 14.15 24.91
C GLU A 87 6.22 13.27 25.30
N ASN A 88 5.96 12.15 25.98
CA ASN A 88 6.98 11.22 26.47
C ASN A 88 6.93 9.85 25.78
N ALA A 89 6.43 9.77 24.53
CA ALA A 89 6.47 8.51 23.78
C ALA A 89 7.92 8.13 23.44
N GLU A 90 8.31 6.90 23.78
CA GLU A 90 9.56 6.31 23.35
C GLU A 90 9.62 6.24 21.82
N ILE A 91 10.83 6.43 21.27
CA ILE A 91 11.06 6.38 19.83
C ILE A 91 10.82 4.95 19.37
N ASN A 92 9.84 4.79 18.48
CA ASN A 92 9.48 3.50 17.95
C ASN A 92 9.22 3.61 16.44
N PRO A 93 10.29 3.64 15.62
CA PRO A 93 10.17 3.92 14.20
C PRO A 93 9.37 2.82 13.51
N ALA A 94 8.47 3.22 12.63
CA ALA A 94 7.74 2.27 11.80
C ALA A 94 8.65 1.75 10.66
N ILE A 95 8.70 0.44 10.50
CA ILE A 95 9.48 -0.21 9.44
C ILE A 95 8.88 0.17 8.07
N ALA A 96 9.74 0.51 7.11
CA ALA A 96 9.35 0.74 5.73
C ALA A 96 8.69 -0.51 5.13
N ARG A 97 7.58 -0.34 4.39
CA ARG A 97 6.81 -1.43 3.79
C ARG A 97 6.53 -1.11 2.34
N PRO A 98 7.46 -1.42 1.42
CA PRO A 98 7.31 -1.08 0.01
C PRO A 98 6.19 -1.87 -0.66
N TYR A 99 6.04 -3.15 -0.35
CA TYR A 99 5.00 -4.01 -0.92
C TYR A 99 4.79 -5.28 -0.08
N PHE A 100 3.71 -6.02 -0.37
CA PHE A 100 3.44 -7.38 0.11
C PHE A 100 3.02 -8.26 -1.05
N GLY A 101 3.35 -9.55 -0.99
CA GLY A 101 2.95 -10.55 -1.98
C GLY A 101 4.05 -10.90 -2.97
N ASN A 102 3.70 -11.73 -3.94
CA ASN A 102 4.63 -12.23 -4.94
C ASN A 102 4.25 -11.69 -6.32
N PRO A 103 5.08 -10.85 -6.95
CA PRO A 103 4.78 -10.24 -8.24
C PRO A 103 4.65 -11.25 -9.40
N ASP A 104 5.31 -12.41 -9.30
CA ASP A 104 5.20 -13.50 -10.29
C ASP A 104 3.80 -14.17 -10.19
N LEU A 105 3.31 -14.37 -8.96
CA LEU A 105 2.00 -14.98 -8.71
C LEU A 105 0.84 -13.96 -8.76
N ALA A 106 1.12 -12.68 -8.58
CA ALA A 106 0.09 -11.66 -8.43
C ALA A 106 -0.76 -11.51 -9.69
N ASP A 107 -2.06 -11.58 -9.49
CA ASP A 107 -3.12 -11.39 -10.48
C ASP A 107 -3.92 -10.13 -10.18
N ILE A 108 -3.96 -9.75 -8.91
CA ILE A 108 -4.58 -8.52 -8.42
C ILE A 108 -3.50 -7.71 -7.71
N VAL A 109 -3.24 -6.50 -8.18
CA VAL A 109 -2.27 -5.57 -7.59
C VAL A 109 -3.03 -4.37 -7.04
N ILE A 110 -2.99 -4.18 -5.73
CA ILE A 110 -3.59 -3.04 -5.05
C ILE A 110 -2.52 -1.99 -4.85
N LEU A 111 -2.68 -0.83 -5.51
CA LEU A 111 -1.78 0.29 -5.36
C LEU A 111 -2.31 1.22 -4.26
N LYS A 112 -1.50 1.42 -3.22
CA LYS A 112 -1.81 2.32 -2.11
C LYS A 112 -0.79 3.43 -2.00
N LYS A 113 -1.27 4.65 -1.73
CA LYS A 113 -0.39 5.80 -1.47
C LYS A 113 0.65 5.51 -0.38
N GLN A 114 0.26 4.81 0.68
CA GLN A 114 1.12 4.41 1.79
C GLN A 114 0.59 3.11 2.42
N PRO A 115 1.42 2.39 3.20
CA PRO A 115 0.99 1.24 3.95
C PRO A 115 -0.21 1.57 4.84
N GLU A 116 -1.08 0.58 5.01
CA GLU A 116 -1.98 0.62 6.16
C GLU A 116 -1.15 0.52 7.43
N ASN A 117 -1.65 1.11 8.52
CA ASN A 117 -1.02 0.90 9.81
C ASN A 117 -1.17 -0.58 10.18
N ASP A 118 -0.14 -1.40 9.94
CA ASP A 118 -0.18 -2.82 10.31
C ASP A 118 -0.15 -2.97 11.83
N PHE A 119 0.49 -2.02 12.53
CA PHE A 119 0.43 -1.87 13.99
C PHE A 119 -0.73 -1.01 14.41
N LYS A 120 -1.94 -1.48 14.15
CA LYS A 120 -3.04 -1.09 15.00
C LYS A 120 -2.84 -1.77 16.37
N MET A 121 -1.99 -1.15 17.20
CA MET A 121 -2.03 -1.15 18.67
C MET A 121 -3.41 -0.64 19.16
N TYR A 122 -4.49 -1.32 18.77
CA TYR A 122 -5.85 -1.01 19.19
C TYR A 122 -6.37 -2.06 20.17
N GLU A 123 -5.56 -3.09 20.42
CA GLU A 123 -5.60 -3.86 21.65
C GLU A 123 -4.39 -3.36 22.45
N PRO A 124 -4.60 -2.55 23.51
CA PRO A 124 -3.52 -2.07 24.36
C PRO A 124 -2.75 -3.22 25.06
N ASP A 125 -3.26 -4.46 24.95
CA ASP A 125 -2.78 -5.63 25.69
C ASP A 125 -2.00 -6.65 24.82
N ILE A 126 -1.54 -6.28 23.62
CA ILE A 126 -0.69 -7.18 22.81
C ILE A 126 0.68 -7.28 23.49
N PRO A 127 1.18 -8.49 23.83
CA PRO A 127 2.50 -8.65 24.40
C PRO A 127 3.61 -8.11 23.49
N GLU A 128 4.61 -7.45 24.08
CA GLU A 128 5.75 -6.88 23.35
C GLU A 128 6.48 -7.94 22.49
N SER A 129 6.60 -9.16 22.99
CA SER A 129 7.18 -10.29 22.26
C SER A 129 6.46 -10.61 20.94
N VAL A 130 5.13 -10.48 20.91
CA VAL A 130 4.31 -10.68 19.71
C VAL A 130 4.52 -9.53 18.72
N VAL A 131 4.68 -8.30 19.21
CA VAL A 131 4.98 -7.13 18.37
C VAL A 131 6.35 -7.27 17.71
N ILE A 132 7.35 -7.74 18.45
CA ILE A 132 8.70 -8.01 17.94
C ILE A 132 8.67 -9.12 16.87
N ASP A 133 7.94 -10.21 17.10
CA ASP A 133 7.81 -11.29 16.11
C ASP A 133 7.21 -10.78 14.78
N TYR A 134 6.11 -10.02 14.83
CA TYR A 134 5.52 -9.43 13.61
C TYR A 134 6.50 -8.52 12.87
N ARG A 135 7.27 -7.71 13.60
CA ARG A 135 8.31 -6.83 13.02
C ARG A 135 9.36 -7.67 12.32
N GLN A 136 9.87 -8.69 12.98
CA GLN A 136 10.88 -9.58 12.42
C GLN A 136 10.38 -10.26 11.14
N ARG A 137 9.13 -10.73 11.12
CA ARG A 137 8.55 -11.37 9.93
C ARG A 137 8.40 -10.41 8.77
N ILE A 138 7.98 -9.16 9.01
CA ILE A 138 7.93 -8.11 7.99
C ILE A 138 9.31 -7.84 7.40
N LEU A 139 10.35 -7.76 8.24
CA LEU A 139 11.72 -7.58 7.76
C LEU A 139 12.16 -8.73 6.87
N LEU A 140 11.95 -9.96 7.33
CA LEU A 140 12.33 -11.16 6.58
C LEU A 140 11.58 -11.20 5.24
N ASP A 141 10.31 -10.76 5.20
CA ASP A 141 9.55 -10.64 3.96
C ASP A 141 10.14 -9.61 3.00
N ILE A 142 10.49 -8.42 3.50
CA ILE A 142 11.13 -7.35 2.71
C ILE A 142 12.51 -7.78 2.19
N GLN A 143 13.26 -8.56 2.98
CA GLN A 143 14.55 -9.11 2.58
C GLN A 143 14.41 -10.25 1.56
N GLY A 144 13.19 -10.75 1.29
CA GLY A 144 12.96 -11.94 0.48
C GLY A 144 13.41 -13.24 1.16
N ARG A 145 13.64 -13.21 2.47
CA ARG A 145 14.12 -14.35 3.29
C ARG A 145 12.99 -15.10 3.99
N LEU A 146 11.81 -14.50 4.11
CA LEU A 146 10.62 -15.19 4.60
C LEU A 146 9.97 -15.99 3.46
N THR A 147 10.07 -17.31 3.54
CA THR A 147 9.45 -18.22 2.58
C THR A 147 8.65 -19.29 3.31
N PHE A 148 7.56 -19.72 2.72
CA PHE A 148 6.74 -20.85 3.18
C PHE A 148 6.82 -21.92 2.11
N ASN A 149 7.38 -23.09 2.44
CA ASN A 149 7.66 -24.17 1.47
C ASN A 149 8.48 -23.70 0.25
N GLY A 150 9.42 -22.77 0.46
CA GLY A 150 10.28 -22.23 -0.60
C GLY A 150 9.66 -21.10 -1.44
N GLU A 151 8.44 -20.68 -1.13
CA GLU A 151 7.74 -19.62 -1.86
C GLU A 151 7.49 -18.37 -1.00
N LYS A 152 7.58 -17.20 -1.63
CA LYS A 152 7.13 -15.93 -1.02
C LYS A 152 5.60 -15.88 -1.10
N LEU A 153 4.95 -15.84 0.05
CA LEU A 153 3.49 -15.80 0.18
C LEU A 153 3.01 -14.41 0.61
N PHE A 154 1.69 -14.20 0.55
CA PHE A 154 1.10 -12.94 0.96
C PHE A 154 1.01 -12.83 2.49
N LEU A 155 2.06 -12.28 3.11
CA LEU A 155 2.21 -12.19 4.56
C LEU A 155 0.97 -11.66 5.31
N PRO A 156 0.24 -10.63 4.84
CA PRO A 156 -0.94 -10.15 5.54
C PRO A 156 -2.09 -11.16 5.67
N TYR A 157 -2.14 -12.16 4.80
CA TYR A 157 -3.07 -13.27 4.94
C TYR A 157 -2.58 -14.29 5.97
N ILE A 158 -1.30 -14.66 5.92
CA ILE A 158 -0.67 -15.58 6.88
C ILE A 158 -0.84 -15.05 8.31
N ASP A 159 -0.64 -13.74 8.50
CA ASP A 159 -0.71 -13.06 9.79
C ASP A 159 -2.12 -12.63 10.18
N LYS A 160 -3.10 -12.90 9.30
CA LYS A 160 -4.49 -12.50 9.47
C LYS A 160 -4.60 -11.00 9.82
N HIS A 161 -3.79 -10.15 9.18
CA HIS A 161 -3.77 -8.72 9.46
C HIS A 161 -5.18 -8.13 9.36
N ARG A 162 -5.57 -7.36 10.38
CA ARG A 162 -6.95 -6.88 10.55
C ARG A 162 -7.46 -6.12 9.32
N TRP A 163 -6.64 -5.28 8.70
CA TRP A 163 -7.07 -4.53 7.51
C TRP A 163 -7.31 -5.45 6.32
N PHE A 164 -6.47 -6.48 6.12
CA PHE A 164 -6.64 -7.44 5.04
C PHE A 164 -7.91 -8.26 5.27
N MET A 165 -8.03 -8.88 6.45
CA MET A 165 -9.18 -9.71 6.79
C MET A 165 -10.49 -8.92 6.80
N LYS A 166 -10.48 -7.66 7.26
CA LYS A 166 -11.68 -6.82 7.32
C LYS A 166 -12.08 -6.27 5.96
N TYR A 167 -11.14 -5.78 5.16
CA TYR A 167 -11.45 -4.98 3.97
C TYR A 167 -11.28 -5.74 2.66
N LEU A 168 -10.42 -6.75 2.63
CA LEU A 168 -10.05 -7.47 1.41
C LEU A 168 -10.50 -8.93 1.40
N TYR A 169 -10.53 -9.60 2.56
CA TYR A 169 -10.81 -11.04 2.65
C TYR A 169 -11.90 -11.42 3.67
N ASN A 170 -12.91 -10.56 3.83
CA ASN A 170 -14.10 -10.86 4.63
C ASN A 170 -15.14 -11.66 3.84
N ALA A 171 -16.21 -12.13 4.49
CA ALA A 171 -17.29 -12.89 3.85
C ALA A 171 -18.02 -12.15 2.71
N SER A 172 -18.03 -10.81 2.73
CA SER A 172 -18.66 -9.97 1.71
C SER A 172 -17.67 -9.47 0.65
N SER A 173 -16.40 -9.83 0.74
CA SER A 173 -15.35 -9.37 -0.17
C SER A 173 -15.43 -10.11 -1.50
N THR A 174 -15.09 -9.40 -2.59
CA THR A 174 -15.02 -10.03 -3.91
C THR A 174 -13.97 -11.14 -3.92
N LEU A 175 -12.83 -10.96 -3.25
CA LEU A 175 -11.76 -11.97 -3.22
C LEU A 175 -12.29 -13.31 -2.70
N LYS A 176 -13.03 -13.30 -1.59
CA LYS A 176 -13.59 -14.52 -1.01
C LYS A 176 -14.76 -15.07 -1.83
N ARG A 177 -15.61 -14.20 -2.38
CA ARG A 177 -16.75 -14.60 -3.24
C ARG A 177 -16.31 -15.37 -4.49
N PHE A 178 -15.18 -14.99 -5.09
CA PHE A 178 -14.61 -15.63 -6.28
C PHE A 178 -13.53 -16.67 -5.95
N ASN A 179 -13.39 -17.04 -4.67
CA ASN A 179 -12.39 -17.99 -4.20
C ASN A 179 -10.96 -17.67 -4.70
N ILE A 180 -10.60 -16.39 -4.74
CA ILE A 180 -9.26 -15.96 -5.13
C ILE A 180 -8.28 -16.33 -4.02
N ASP A 181 -7.22 -17.06 -4.38
CA ASP A 181 -6.11 -17.33 -3.49
C ASP A 181 -5.45 -16.00 -3.06
N PRO A 182 -5.37 -15.69 -1.75
CA PRO A 182 -4.69 -14.52 -1.24
C PRO A 182 -3.24 -14.35 -1.73
N ASN A 183 -2.53 -15.42 -2.07
CA ASN A 183 -1.16 -15.35 -2.59
C ASN A 183 -1.07 -14.79 -4.01
N ARG A 184 -2.21 -14.74 -4.73
CA ARG A 184 -2.36 -14.08 -6.03
C ARG A 184 -2.70 -12.59 -5.89
N VAL A 185 -2.66 -12.07 -4.65
CA VAL A 185 -2.82 -10.65 -4.36
C VAL A 185 -1.48 -10.04 -4.00
N MET A 186 -1.24 -8.85 -4.50
CA MET A 186 -0.10 -8.02 -4.12
C MET A 186 -0.58 -6.64 -3.72
N VAL A 187 0.11 -6.03 -2.75
CA VAL A 187 -0.08 -4.63 -2.39
C VAL A 187 1.21 -3.90 -2.63
N LEU A 188 1.17 -2.79 -3.36
CA LEU A 188 2.32 -1.93 -3.63
C LEU A 188 2.07 -0.56 -3.03
N ASN A 189 2.99 -0.10 -2.19
CA ASN A 189 2.90 1.17 -1.49
C ASN A 189 3.80 2.21 -2.17
N PHE A 190 3.20 3.32 -2.63
CA PHE A 190 3.93 4.39 -3.29
C PHE A 190 4.92 5.06 -2.33
N PHE A 191 4.46 5.42 -1.13
CA PHE A 191 5.30 5.93 -0.05
C PHE A 191 5.50 4.80 0.97
N PRO A 192 6.70 4.18 1.04
CA PRO A 192 6.88 2.95 1.81
C PRO A 192 6.83 3.17 3.33
N TYR A 193 6.96 4.41 3.80
CA TYR A 193 7.00 4.68 5.23
C TYR A 193 5.61 4.84 5.82
N GLN A 194 5.37 4.16 6.93
CA GLN A 194 4.14 4.33 7.70
C GLN A 194 4.24 5.61 8.53
N SER A 195 3.72 6.72 8.02
CA SER A 195 3.28 7.82 8.88
C SER A 195 1.86 7.48 9.33
N GLY A 196 1.58 7.39 10.64
CA GLY A 196 0.32 6.93 11.21
C GLY A 196 -0.97 7.58 10.66
N HIS A 197 -0.85 8.61 9.83
CA HIS A 197 -1.91 9.18 9.01
C HIS A 197 -1.36 9.72 7.68
N THR A 198 -2.13 9.64 6.59
CA THR A 198 -1.79 10.22 5.25
C THR A 198 -1.49 11.72 5.24
N ALA A 199 -1.77 12.41 6.35
CA ALA A 199 -1.51 13.84 6.54
C ALA A 199 -0.08 14.11 7.06
N GLY A 200 0.69 13.06 7.37
CA GLY A 200 2.10 13.13 7.74
C GLY A 200 3.04 13.20 6.54
N ILE A 201 2.62 12.77 5.34
CA ILE A 201 3.47 12.82 4.15
C ILE A 201 3.55 14.27 3.61
N PRO A 202 4.76 14.84 3.46
CA PRO A 202 4.95 16.14 2.81
C PRO A 202 4.39 16.14 1.39
N LYS A 203 3.62 17.18 1.02
CA LYS A 203 3.03 17.31 -0.32
C LYS A 203 4.06 17.24 -1.43
N ASP A 204 5.28 17.73 -1.19
CA ASP A 204 6.38 17.74 -2.15
C ASP A 204 6.71 16.35 -2.76
N PHE A 205 6.49 15.28 -1.99
CA PHE A 205 6.66 13.88 -2.44
C PHE A 205 5.41 13.25 -3.06
N LEU A 206 4.28 13.96 -3.00
CA LEU A 206 3.01 13.58 -3.63
C LEU A 206 2.79 14.34 -4.93
N THR A 207 3.43 15.49 -5.10
CA THR A 207 3.34 16.33 -6.30
C THR A 207 4.51 16.13 -7.25
N PHE A 208 5.35 15.12 -7.03
CA PHE A 208 6.49 14.75 -7.90
C PHE A 208 7.53 15.85 -8.10
N LYS A 209 7.54 16.87 -7.24
CA LYS A 209 8.60 17.89 -7.25
C LYS A 209 9.93 17.28 -6.79
N HIS A 210 9.83 16.29 -5.90
CA HIS A 210 10.94 15.51 -5.38
C HIS A 210 10.56 14.03 -5.45
N GLY A 211 11.46 13.18 -5.94
CA GLY A 211 11.23 11.73 -6.06
C GLY A 211 12.26 10.95 -5.26
N LEU A 212 11.86 10.42 -4.11
CA LEU A 212 12.74 9.69 -3.20
C LEU A 212 13.27 8.41 -3.87
N PRO A 213 14.53 8.02 -3.61
CA PRO A 213 15.07 6.74 -4.07
C PRO A 213 14.14 5.55 -3.80
N SER A 214 13.58 5.45 -2.58
CA SER A 214 12.65 4.37 -2.23
C SER A 214 11.35 4.38 -3.06
N GLN A 215 10.82 5.56 -3.39
CA GLN A 215 9.63 5.70 -4.24
C GLN A 215 9.92 5.26 -5.67
N ARG A 216 11.12 5.58 -6.19
CA ARG A 216 11.57 5.15 -7.52
C ARG A 216 11.66 3.63 -7.58
N MET A 217 12.27 2.99 -6.58
CA MET A 217 12.36 1.52 -6.50
C MET A 217 10.98 0.84 -6.49
N SER A 218 10.04 1.35 -5.68
CA SER A 218 8.65 0.86 -5.70
C SER A 218 7.97 1.06 -7.06
N PHE A 219 8.31 2.14 -7.76
CA PHE A 219 7.72 2.44 -9.07
C PHE A 219 8.33 1.61 -10.19
N ASP A 220 9.63 1.32 -10.14
CA ASP A 220 10.31 0.44 -11.10
C ASP A 220 9.69 -0.97 -11.06
N LEU A 221 9.33 -1.46 -9.87
CA LEU A 221 8.53 -2.69 -9.73
C LEU A 221 7.21 -2.60 -10.46
N LEU A 222 6.48 -1.50 -10.26
CA LEU A 222 5.19 -1.29 -10.90
C LEU A 222 5.37 -1.28 -12.42
N LEU A 223 6.32 -0.51 -12.99
CA LEU A 223 6.58 -0.50 -14.43
C LEU A 223 6.90 -1.89 -14.98
N LYS A 224 7.73 -2.67 -14.30
CA LYS A 224 8.05 -4.04 -14.73
C LYS A 224 6.80 -4.92 -14.77
N LEU A 225 5.94 -4.84 -13.74
CA LEU A 225 4.68 -5.57 -13.72
C LEU A 225 3.69 -5.11 -14.80
N LEU A 226 3.73 -3.84 -15.20
CA LEU A 226 2.85 -3.30 -16.23
C LEU A 226 3.31 -3.66 -17.64
N ASN A 227 4.60 -3.96 -17.80
CA ASN A 227 5.24 -4.29 -19.08
C ASN A 227 5.46 -5.79 -19.29
N ASP A 228 5.10 -6.65 -18.32
CA ASP A 228 5.15 -8.09 -18.54
C ASP A 228 3.89 -8.60 -19.26
N ASP A 229 3.94 -9.85 -19.72
CA ASP A 229 2.87 -10.45 -20.52
C ASP A 229 1.64 -10.87 -19.68
N LYS A 230 1.63 -10.63 -18.37
CA LYS A 230 0.57 -11.10 -17.47
C LYS A 230 -0.53 -10.04 -17.33
N HIS A 231 -1.74 -10.42 -17.71
CA HIS A 231 -2.93 -9.59 -17.54
C HIS A 231 -3.39 -9.52 -16.07
N ARG A 232 -3.11 -8.40 -15.41
CA ARG A 232 -3.52 -8.16 -14.02
C ARG A 232 -4.72 -7.22 -13.89
N ILE A 233 -5.33 -7.25 -12.71
CA ILE A 233 -6.24 -6.21 -12.22
C ILE A 233 -5.45 -5.25 -11.32
N TYR A 234 -5.40 -3.98 -11.69
CA TYR A 234 -4.81 -2.92 -10.86
C TYR A 234 -5.92 -2.15 -10.15
N LEU A 235 -5.87 -2.13 -8.81
CA LEU A 235 -6.87 -1.48 -7.96
C LEU A 235 -6.27 -0.27 -7.25
N VAL A 236 -6.93 0.89 -7.33
CA VAL A 236 -6.46 2.14 -6.69
C VAL A 236 -7.55 2.82 -5.86
N SER A 237 -7.18 3.42 -4.73
CA SER A 237 -8.08 4.24 -3.91
C SER A 237 -7.93 5.75 -4.12
N GLU A 238 -6.80 6.17 -4.71
CA GLU A 238 -6.42 7.56 -4.96
C GLU A 238 -6.06 7.71 -6.44
N GLU A 239 -7.06 7.64 -7.30
CA GLU A 239 -6.90 7.60 -8.76
C GLU A 239 -6.14 8.82 -9.29
N GLU A 240 -6.41 10.02 -8.76
CA GLU A 240 -5.73 11.25 -9.20
C GLU A 240 -4.23 11.20 -8.93
N LEU A 241 -3.83 10.64 -7.77
CA LEU A 241 -2.43 10.43 -7.44
C LEU A 241 -1.79 9.45 -8.42
N TYR A 242 -2.40 8.27 -8.60
CA TYR A 242 -1.83 7.23 -9.45
C TYR A 242 -1.77 7.61 -10.93
N ILE A 243 -2.77 8.33 -11.43
CA ILE A 243 -2.73 8.90 -12.78
C ILE A 243 -1.58 9.91 -12.89
N SER A 244 -1.38 10.76 -11.89
CA SER A 244 -0.24 11.68 -11.87
C SER A 244 1.09 10.95 -11.79
N ILE A 245 1.21 9.87 -11.02
CA ILE A 245 2.42 9.02 -10.99
C ILE A 245 2.70 8.49 -12.39
N LEU A 246 1.72 7.80 -12.98
CA LEU A 246 1.87 7.16 -14.29
C LEU A 246 2.29 8.16 -15.37
N LYS A 247 1.69 9.36 -15.39
CA LYS A 247 2.05 10.41 -16.35
C LYS A 247 3.49 10.92 -16.22
N ASN A 248 4.08 10.88 -15.02
CA ASN A 248 5.43 11.39 -14.79
C ASN A 248 6.52 10.36 -15.08
N PHE A 249 6.20 9.06 -15.05
CA PHE A 249 7.21 8.01 -15.09
C PHE A 249 6.97 6.92 -16.15
N ALA A 250 5.77 6.82 -16.73
CA ALA A 250 5.49 5.92 -17.84
C ALA A 250 5.48 6.68 -19.17
N HIS A 251 5.85 6.01 -20.26
CA HIS A 251 5.64 6.54 -21.61
C HIS A 251 4.14 6.73 -21.89
N SER A 252 3.77 7.69 -22.73
CA SER A 252 2.38 8.11 -22.94
C SER A 252 1.45 6.96 -23.34
N SER A 253 1.89 6.07 -24.23
CA SER A 253 1.11 4.90 -24.68
C SER A 253 0.81 3.94 -23.53
N LEU A 254 1.81 3.65 -22.69
CA LEU A 254 1.64 2.81 -21.51
C LEU A 254 0.74 3.51 -20.49
N CYS A 255 0.92 4.82 -20.27
CA CYS A 255 0.08 5.59 -19.37
C CYS A 255 -1.40 5.52 -19.77
N ASP A 256 -1.72 5.75 -21.04
CA ASP A 256 -3.10 5.73 -21.53
C ASP A 256 -3.72 4.33 -21.40
N TYR A 257 -2.98 3.29 -21.80
CA TYR A 257 -3.41 1.90 -21.60
C TYR A 257 -3.74 1.62 -20.14
N LEU A 258 -2.88 2.02 -19.21
CA LEU A 258 -3.08 1.75 -17.79
C LEU A 258 -4.26 2.53 -17.22
N ILE A 259 -4.44 3.79 -17.61
CA ILE A 259 -5.61 4.59 -17.23
C ILE A 259 -6.90 3.88 -17.65
N ASP A 260 -6.94 3.31 -18.85
CA ASP A 260 -8.12 2.62 -19.37
C ASP A 260 -8.40 1.27 -18.71
N HIS A 261 -7.38 0.64 -18.13
CA HIS A 261 -7.47 -0.69 -17.51
C HIS A 261 -7.41 -0.67 -15.97
N LEU A 262 -7.34 0.52 -15.37
CA LEU A 262 -7.36 0.71 -13.92
C LEU A 262 -8.77 0.52 -13.33
N PHE A 263 -8.80 -0.09 -12.16
CA PHE A 263 -9.99 -0.17 -11.33
C PHE A 263 -9.84 0.74 -10.11
N VAL A 264 -10.92 1.45 -9.76
CA VAL A 264 -10.94 2.45 -8.70
C VAL A 264 -11.93 2.06 -7.61
N LEU A 265 -11.55 2.27 -6.35
CA LEU A 265 -12.48 2.23 -5.23
C LEU A 265 -13.37 3.47 -5.26
N ALA A 266 -14.66 3.27 -5.53
CA ALA A 266 -15.67 4.30 -5.74
C ALA A 266 -15.87 5.24 -4.53
N SER A 267 -15.39 4.86 -3.35
CA SER A 267 -15.44 5.67 -2.15
C SER A 267 -14.12 5.62 -1.40
N LYS A 268 -13.51 6.79 -1.22
CA LYS A 268 -12.29 6.97 -0.40
C LYS A 268 -12.48 6.54 1.06
N GLN A 269 -13.74 6.46 1.54
CA GLN A 269 -14.08 6.01 2.89
C GLN A 269 -14.39 4.52 2.96
N ASN A 270 -14.94 3.94 1.89
CA ASN A 270 -15.26 2.52 1.84
C ASN A 270 -14.05 1.75 1.28
N ARG A 271 -13.30 1.14 2.18
CA ARG A 271 -12.10 0.34 1.85
C ARG A 271 -12.43 -1.08 1.42
N HIS A 272 -13.69 -1.50 1.48
CA HIS A 272 -14.08 -2.85 1.11
C HIS A 272 -13.98 -3.06 -0.40
N VAL A 273 -13.25 -4.09 -0.80
CA VAL A 273 -13.20 -4.55 -2.20
C VAL A 273 -14.43 -5.43 -2.44
N THR A 274 -15.46 -4.82 -3.01
CA THR A 274 -16.72 -5.48 -3.39
C THR A 274 -17.06 -5.15 -4.84
N LEU A 275 -17.86 -6.00 -5.49
CA LEU A 275 -18.34 -5.78 -6.86
C LEU A 275 -19.07 -4.43 -7.04
N CYS A 276 -19.63 -3.90 -5.97
CA CYS A 276 -20.40 -2.65 -6.00
C CYS A 276 -19.53 -1.41 -5.79
N ASN A 277 -18.34 -1.57 -5.21
CA ASN A 277 -17.44 -0.48 -4.83
C ASN A 277 -16.18 -0.41 -5.69
N VAL A 278 -15.86 -1.46 -6.45
CA VAL A 278 -14.77 -1.45 -7.43
C VAL A 278 -15.36 -1.19 -8.80
N LEU A 279 -14.91 -0.11 -9.45
CA LEU A 279 -15.36 0.33 -10.77
C LEU A 279 -14.19 0.33 -11.73
N SER A 280 -14.40 0.05 -13.01
CA SER A 280 -13.41 0.49 -14.00
C SER A 280 -13.28 2.00 -13.96
N TYR A 281 -12.13 2.52 -14.38
CA TYR A 281 -11.92 3.97 -14.43
C TYR A 281 -12.97 4.67 -15.32
N GLN A 282 -13.39 4.01 -16.40
CA GLN A 282 -14.46 4.51 -17.28
C GLN A 282 -15.82 4.56 -16.58
N GLU A 283 -16.21 3.50 -15.86
CA GLU A 283 -17.43 3.50 -15.03
C GLU A 283 -17.38 4.61 -13.96
N HIS A 284 -16.22 4.80 -13.33
CA HIS A 284 -16.03 5.83 -12.31
C HIS A 284 -16.19 7.25 -12.89
N LYS A 285 -15.64 7.52 -14.08
CA LYS A 285 -15.85 8.79 -14.79
C LYS A 285 -17.30 9.05 -15.11
N ILE A 286 -18.04 8.05 -15.60
CA ILE A 286 -19.48 8.16 -15.87
C ILE A 286 -20.22 8.50 -14.58
N ARG A 287 -19.90 7.83 -13.47
CA ARG A 287 -20.49 8.11 -12.15
C ARG A 287 -20.22 9.53 -11.68
N LEU A 288 -18.99 10.04 -11.83
CA LEU A 288 -18.66 11.42 -11.48
C LEU A 288 -19.43 12.43 -12.33
N ARG A 289 -19.55 12.18 -13.64
CA ARG A 289 -20.34 13.01 -14.54
C ARG A 289 -21.81 13.02 -14.16
N LYS A 290 -22.42 11.85 -13.92
CA LYS A 290 -23.82 11.73 -13.48
C LYS A 290 -24.09 12.41 -12.15
N LYS A 291 -23.12 12.43 -11.24
CA LYS A 291 -23.22 13.16 -9.97
C LYS A 291 -23.30 14.68 -10.16
N GLN A 292 -22.72 15.21 -11.25
CA GLN A 292 -22.79 16.63 -11.60
C GLN A 292 -24.05 16.97 -12.40
N GLU A 293 -24.51 16.05 -13.26
CA GLU A 293 -25.66 16.25 -14.14
C GLU A 293 -27.02 16.12 -13.43
N LEU A 294 -27.13 15.21 -12.45
CA LEU A 294 -28.40 14.83 -11.83
C LEU A 294 -28.61 15.55 -10.50
N SER A 295 -29.87 15.75 -10.10
CA SER A 295 -30.18 16.14 -8.72
C SER A 295 -29.75 15.05 -7.73
N LYS A 296 -29.66 15.41 -6.44
CA LYS A 296 -29.25 14.47 -5.38
C LYS A 296 -30.11 13.19 -5.34
N ILE A 297 -31.42 13.32 -5.54
CA ILE A 297 -32.37 12.19 -5.50
C ILE A 297 -32.22 11.32 -6.74
N GLU A 298 -32.16 11.93 -7.93
CA GLU A 298 -31.98 11.21 -9.19
C GLU A 298 -30.65 10.47 -9.23
N TYR A 299 -29.56 11.12 -8.80
CA TYR A 299 -28.25 10.48 -8.69
C TYR A 299 -28.29 9.28 -7.74
N TYR A 300 -28.97 9.40 -6.60
CA TYR A 300 -29.10 8.29 -5.65
C TYR A 300 -29.83 7.09 -6.26
N ASN A 301 -30.96 7.32 -6.95
CA ASN A 301 -31.72 6.28 -7.62
C ASN A 301 -30.91 5.64 -8.75
N TRP A 302 -30.30 6.46 -9.61
CA TRP A 302 -29.41 5.98 -10.68
C TRP A 302 -28.26 5.13 -10.12
N ASN A 303 -27.58 5.59 -9.07
CA ASN A 303 -26.47 4.85 -8.46
C ASN A 303 -26.94 3.55 -7.78
N LYS A 304 -28.17 3.51 -7.24
CA LYS A 304 -28.78 2.29 -6.71
C LYS A 304 -29.00 1.27 -7.83
N GLU A 305 -29.60 1.67 -8.95
CA GLU A 305 -29.79 0.80 -10.12
C GLU A 305 -28.46 0.27 -10.66
N GLN A 306 -27.43 1.12 -10.73
CA GLN A 306 -26.10 0.65 -11.15
C GLN A 306 -25.55 -0.41 -10.19
N ARG A 307 -25.71 -0.25 -8.87
CA ARG A 307 -25.27 -1.27 -7.90
C ARG A 307 -25.98 -2.60 -8.10
N GLU A 308 -27.29 -2.58 -8.31
CA GLU A 308 -28.08 -3.80 -8.58
C GLU A 308 -27.63 -4.50 -9.88
N LYS A 309 -27.31 -3.73 -10.93
CA LYS A 309 -26.75 -4.26 -12.17
C LYS A 309 -25.40 -4.94 -11.92
N ARG A 310 -24.50 -4.33 -11.14
CA ARG A 310 -23.18 -4.92 -10.81
C ARG A 310 -23.31 -6.21 -10.00
N GLU A 311 -24.25 -6.27 -9.07
CA GLU A 311 -24.50 -7.49 -8.27
C GLU A 311 -24.96 -8.67 -9.12
N LYS A 312 -25.68 -8.38 -10.21
CA LYS A 312 -26.11 -9.35 -11.25
C LYS A 312 -25.00 -9.66 -12.27
N GLY A 313 -23.78 -9.21 -12.05
CA GLY A 313 -22.62 -9.49 -12.90
C GLY A 313 -22.39 -8.50 -14.04
N ASN A 314 -23.18 -7.44 -14.13
CA ASN A 314 -22.99 -6.37 -15.12
C ASN A 314 -22.01 -5.31 -14.60
N SER A 315 -20.75 -5.71 -14.43
CA SER A 315 -19.64 -4.80 -14.14
C SER A 315 -18.36 -5.28 -14.83
N ASP A 316 -17.49 -4.34 -15.20
CA ASP A 316 -16.19 -4.65 -15.81
C ASP A 316 -15.34 -5.50 -14.88
N PHE A 317 -15.42 -5.20 -13.58
CA PHE A 317 -14.67 -5.91 -12.55
C PHE A 317 -15.16 -7.36 -12.40
N TYR A 318 -16.49 -7.58 -12.43
CA TYR A 318 -17.06 -8.93 -12.41
C TYR A 318 -16.59 -9.75 -13.59
N ARG A 319 -16.64 -9.17 -14.80
CA ARG A 319 -16.20 -9.85 -16.02
C ARG A 319 -14.73 -10.24 -15.93
N LYS A 320 -13.87 -9.29 -15.58
CA LYS A 320 -12.42 -9.52 -15.53
C LYS A 320 -12.03 -10.57 -14.47
N ILE A 321 -12.60 -10.49 -13.27
CA ILE A 321 -12.30 -11.47 -12.22
C ILE A 321 -12.86 -12.87 -12.54
N SER A 322 -14.02 -12.94 -13.22
CA SER A 322 -14.58 -14.23 -13.67
C SER A 322 -13.73 -14.89 -14.74
N THR A 323 -13.19 -14.13 -15.69
CA THR A 323 -12.26 -14.66 -16.70
C THR A 323 -11.02 -15.25 -16.03
N MET A 324 -10.42 -14.51 -15.09
CA MET A 324 -9.24 -14.97 -14.35
C MET A 324 -9.50 -16.24 -13.55
N GLN A 325 -10.72 -16.45 -13.03
CA GLN A 325 -11.09 -17.70 -12.38
C GLN A 325 -11.12 -18.86 -13.37
N LYS A 326 -11.74 -18.67 -14.54
CA LYS A 326 -11.84 -19.71 -15.58
C LYS A 326 -10.47 -20.12 -16.11
N ASP A 327 -9.58 -19.17 -16.32
CA ASP A 327 -8.23 -19.43 -16.83
C ASP A 327 -7.45 -20.37 -15.88
N VAL A 328 -7.72 -20.30 -14.58
CA VAL A 328 -7.12 -21.18 -13.56
C VAL A 328 -7.79 -22.55 -13.53
N GLU A 329 -9.11 -22.61 -13.67
CA GLU A 329 -9.85 -23.88 -13.78
C GLU A 329 -9.47 -24.68 -15.04
N HIS A 330 -8.87 -24.05 -16.05
CA HIS A 330 -8.39 -24.72 -17.28
C HIS A 330 -6.89 -25.09 -17.22
N GLN A 331 -6.16 -24.64 -16.20
CA GLN A 331 -4.74 -24.94 -15.98
C GLN A 331 -4.51 -26.10 -14.98
N HIS A 332 -5.57 -26.53 -14.30
CA HIS A 332 -5.62 -27.69 -13.40
C HIS A 332 -6.56 -28.75 -13.97
#